data_AF-A0A846SXM1-F1
#
_entry.id   AF-A0A846SXM1-F1
#
_cell.length_a   1.000
_cell.length_b   1.000
_cell.length_c   1.000
_cell.angle_alpha   90.00
_cell.angle_beta   90.00
_cell.angle_gamma   90.00
#
_symmetry.space_group_name_H-M   'P 1'
#
loop_
_entity.id
_entity.type
_entity.pdbx_description
1 polymer ?
#
loop_
_entity_poly.entity_id
_entity_poly.type
_entity_poly.pdbx_seq_one_letter_code
_entity_poly.pdbx_strand_id
1 'polypeptide(L)' 'MLDMIMPDIDGNELLLWALHQGYANDLIITTGYSPDYVQDAKTLAEFMGLREVTTLVKPIPLSQLRAALSRRNHS' A
#
# COMPACT_ATOMS: atom_id res chain seq x y z
N MET A 1 1.70 -1.48 6.13
CA MET A 1 0.35 -1.18 5.61
C MET A 1 0.17 0.32 5.73
N LEU A 2 -0.25 0.99 4.67
CA LEU A 2 -0.30 2.44 4.51
C LEU A 2 -1.72 2.85 4.15
N ASP A 3 -2.23 3.91 4.78
CA ASP A 3 -3.48 4.55 4.39
C ASP A 3 -3.18 5.72 3.47
N MET A 4 -3.84 5.77 2.30
CA MET A 4 -3.66 6.87 1.36
C MET A 4 -4.47 8.10 1.76
N ILE A 5 -5.52 7.91 2.56
CA ILE A 5 -6.45 8.96 2.93
C ILE A 5 -6.32 9.22 4.42
N MET A 6 -5.46 10.17 4.76
CA MET A 6 -5.23 10.62 6.13
C MET A 6 -5.53 12.11 6.23
N PRO A 7 -6.04 12.60 7.38
CA PRO A 7 -6.05 14.02 7.65
C PRO A 7 -4.60 14.54 7.72
N ASP A 8 -4.38 15.75 7.22
CA ASP A 8 -3.13 16.52 7.33
C ASP A 8 -1.89 15.98 6.58
N ILE A 9 -1.86 14.70 6.21
CA ILE A 9 -0.72 14.05 5.54
C ILE A 9 -1.18 13.41 4.22
N ASP A 10 -0.52 13.74 3.11
CA ASP A 10 -0.73 13.07 1.83
C ASP A 10 -0.05 11.68 1.85
N GLY A 11 -0.83 10.63 1.58
CA GLY A 11 -0.32 9.26 1.58
C GLY A 11 0.74 8.99 0.51
N ASN A 12 0.72 9.70 -0.63
CA ASN A 12 1.75 9.58 -1.66
C ASN A 12 3.07 10.20 -1.20
N GLU A 13 3.01 11.34 -0.50
CA GLU A 13 4.21 11.96 0.08
C GLU A 13 4.81 11.04 1.15
N LEU A 14 3.98 10.44 2.01
CA LEU A 14 4.45 9.49 3.02
C LEU A 14 5.06 8.23 2.38
N LEU A 15 4.45 7.72 1.31
CA LEU A 15 5.00 6.60 0.54
C LEU A 15 6.38 6.94 -0.02
N LEU A 16 6.49 8.05 -0.76
CA LEU A 16 7.74 8.51 -1.35
C LEU A 16 8.83 8.72 -0.30
N TRP A 17 8.48 9.36 0.82
CA TRP A 17 9.39 9.53 1.93
C TRP A 17 9.89 8.19 2.46
N ALA A 18 9.00 7.23 2.71
CA ALA A 18 9.36 5.90 3.23
C ALA A 18 10.29 5.15 2.26
N LEU A 19 10.00 5.20 0.96
CA LEU A 19 10.84 4.62 -0.08
C LEU A 19 12.24 5.25 -0.10
N HIS A 20 12.33 6.58 0.02
CA HIS A 20 13.61 7.29 0.14
C HIS A 20 14.38 6.97 1.43
N GLN A 21 13.69 6.60 2.51
CA GLN A 21 14.35 6.09 3.72
C GLN A 21 14.87 4.65 3.58
N GLY A 22 14.70 4.02 2.41
CA GLY A 22 15.15 2.65 2.15
C GLY A 22 14.14 1.58 2.59
N TYR A 23 12.86 1.93 2.75
CA TYR A 23 11.83 0.92 2.98
C TYR A 23 11.74 -0.02 1.77
N ALA A 24 11.92 -1.32 2.01
CA ALA A 24 11.96 -2.34 0.95
C ALA A 24 11.13 -3.60 1.26
N ASN A 25 10.31 -3.56 2.32
CA ASN A 25 9.43 -4.66 2.70
C ASN A 25 8.10 -4.61 1.93
N ASP A 26 7.34 -5.70 1.99
CA ASP A 26 6.03 -5.77 1.34
C ASP A 26 5.05 -4.71 1.86
N LEU A 27 4.37 -4.06 0.93
CA LEU A 27 3.47 -2.94 1.21
C LEU A 27 2.03 -3.33 0.93
N ILE A 28 1.15 -3.00 1.87
CA ILE A 28 -0.29 -3.02 1.66
C ILE A 28 -0.77 -1.57 1.67
N ILE A 29 -1.27 -1.09 0.55
CA ILE A 29 -1.86 0.25 0.39
C ILE A 29 -3.37 0.13 0.60
N THR A 30 -3.94 1.05 1.37
CA THR A 30 -5.38 1.15 1.58
C THR A 30 -5.92 2.49 1.15
N THR A 31 -7.09 2.52 0.53
CA THR A 31 -7.74 3.77 0.10
C THR A 31 -9.24 3.74 0.31
N GLY A 32 -9.83 4.90 0.58
CA GLY A 32 -11.29 5.11 0.54
C GLY A 32 -11.82 5.59 -0.81
N TYR A 33 -10.93 5.84 -1.78
CA TYR A 33 -11.28 6.30 -3.13
C TYR A 33 -11.29 5.15 -4.15
N SER A 34 -11.49 5.49 -5.43
CA SER A 34 -11.39 4.55 -6.54
C SER A 34 -10.08 3.74 -6.50
N PRO A 35 -10.09 2.43 -6.83
CA PRO A 35 -8.88 1.63 -7.03
C PRO A 35 -7.88 2.26 -8.01
N ASP A 36 -8.36 3.06 -8.96
CA ASP A 36 -7.51 3.73 -9.97
C ASP A 36 -6.59 4.76 -9.32
N TYR A 37 -7.05 5.41 -8.24
CA TYR A 37 -6.26 6.41 -7.51
C TYR A 37 -4.96 5.85 -6.93
N VAL A 38 -4.93 4.57 -6.57
CA VAL A 38 -3.77 3.94 -5.94
C VAL A 38 -2.90 3.16 -6.92
N GLN A 39 -3.24 3.11 -8.21
CA GLN A 39 -2.42 2.41 -9.19
C GLN A 39 -1.08 3.10 -9.41
N ASP A 40 -1.06 4.43 -9.53
CA ASP A 40 0.19 5.17 -9.73
C ASP A 40 1.15 5.00 -8.54
N ALA A 41 0.62 5.06 -7.32
CA ALA A 41 1.38 4.81 -6.09
C ALA A 41 1.95 3.38 -6.05
N LYS A 42 1.15 2.39 -6.48
CA LYS A 42 1.59 1.00 -6.59
C LYS A 42 2.73 0.87 -7.61
N THR A 43 2.54 1.39 -8.82
CA THR A 43 3.54 1.32 -9.89
C THR A 43 4.85 1.97 -9.48
N LEU A 44 4.79 3.13 -8.81
CA LEU A 44 5.96 3.80 -8.29
C LEU A 44 6.69 2.97 -7.22
N ALA A 45 5.96 2.39 -6.27
CA ALA A 45 6.54 1.55 -5.24
C ALA A 45 7.25 0.30 -5.83
N GLU A 46 6.61 -0.37 -6.78
CA GLU A 46 7.19 -1.52 -7.49
C GLU A 46 8.43 -1.10 -8.31
N PHE A 47 8.38 0.05 -8.99
CA PHE A 47 9.52 0.61 -9.72
C PHE A 47 10.70 0.94 -8.80
N MET A 48 10.43 1.40 -7.59
CA MET A 48 11.46 1.70 -6.57
C MET A 48 12.02 0.45 -5.88
N GLY A 49 11.59 -0.74 -6.30
CA GLY A 49 12.18 -2.02 -5.87
C GLY A 49 11.38 -2.79 -4.82
N LEU A 50 10.15 -2.37 -4.49
CA LEU A 50 9.28 -3.19 -3.64
C LEU A 50 8.81 -4.42 -4.41
N ARG A 51 8.98 -5.59 -3.79
CA ARG A 51 8.66 -6.89 -4.42
C ARG A 51 7.17 -7.16 -4.49
N GLU A 52 6.43 -6.82 -3.45
CA GLU A 52 4.98 -7.04 -3.38
C GLU A 52 4.27 -5.79 -2.86
N VAL A 53 3.37 -5.26 -3.71
CA VAL A 53 2.48 -4.16 -3.34
C VAL A 53 1.03 -4.60 -3.57
N THR A 54 0.29 -4.77 -2.47
CA THR A 54 -1.13 -5.11 -2.48
C THR A 54 -1.98 -3.88 -2.23
N THR A 55 -3.05 -3.69 -2.99
CA THR A 55 -4.02 -2.61 -2.77
C THR A 55 -5.33 -3.16 -2.19
N LEU A 56 -5.90 -2.45 -1.21
CA LEU A 56 -7.21 -2.75 -0.61
C LEU A 56 -8.08 -1.48 -0.61
N VAL A 57 -9.34 -1.63 -1.00
CA VAL A 57 -10.30 -0.51 -1.05
C VAL A 57 -11.28 -0.62 0.11
N LYS A 58 -11.52 0.49 0.80
CA LYS A 58 -12.46 0.58 1.92
C LYS A 58 -13.91 0.63 1.40
N PRO A 59 -14.87 0.01 2.10
CA PRO A 59 -14.70 -0.79 3.30
C PRO A 59 -14.04 -2.14 3.00
N ILE A 60 -13.02 -2.51 3.79
CA ILE A 60 -12.23 -3.73 3.57
C ILE A 60 -12.88 -4.89 4.32
N PRO A 61 -13.35 -5.95 3.62
CA PRO A 61 -13.87 -7.14 4.29
C PRO A 61 -12.77 -7.84 5.09
N LEU A 62 -13.11 -8.34 6.28
CA LEU A 62 -12.15 -9.05 7.15
C LEU A 62 -11.48 -10.24 6.44
N SER A 63 -12.22 -10.96 5.59
CA SER A 63 -11.69 -12.06 4.78
C SER A 63 -10.61 -11.60 3.81
N GLN A 64 -10.80 -10.45 3.15
CA GLN A 64 -9.83 -9.90 2.21
C GLN A 64 -8.57 -9.41 2.93
N LEU A 65 -8.72 -8.74 4.07
CA LEU A 65 -7.59 -8.30 4.89
C LEU A 65 -6.77 -9.50 5.38
N ARG A 66 -7.43 -10.56 5.87
CA ARG A 66 -6.75 -11.81 6.28
C ARG A 66 -6.00 -12.44 5.11
N ALA A 67 -6.59 -12.50 3.92
CA ALA A 67 -5.94 -13.05 2.74
C ALA A 67 -4.70 -12.26 2.31
N ALA A 68 -4.72 -10.93 2.44
CA ALA A 68 -3.56 -10.07 2.15
C ALA A 68 -2.44 -10.25 3.20
N LEU A 69 -2.79 -10.40 4.48
CA LEU A 69 -1.82 -10.60 5.55
C LEU A 69 -1.18 -12.00 5.52
N SER A 70 -1.95 -13.04 5.22
CA SER A 70 -1.46 -14.43 5.22
C SER A 70 -0.52 -14.75 4.06
N ARG A 71 -0.61 -14.04 2.93
CA ARG A 71 0.35 -14.16 1.81
C ARG A 71 1.79 -13.89 2.24
N ARG A 72 1.97 -12.96 3.20
CA ARG A 72 3.29 -12.55 3.70
C ARG A 72 3.93 -13.54 4.69
N ASN A 73 3.18 -14.50 5.22
CA ASN A 73 3.68 -15.43 6.24
C ASN A 73 4.35 -16.70 5.65
N HIS A 74 4.49 -16.81 4.32
CA HIS A 74 5.05 -17.98 3.62
C HIS A 74 6.41 -17.71 2.96
N SER A 75 7.21 -16.79 3.50
CA SER A 75 8.61 -16.54 3.07
C SER A 75 9.61 -17.42 3.82
#